data_AF-A0A9D5NWS3-F1
#
_entry.id   AF-A0A9D5NWS3-F1
#
_cell.length_a   1.000
_cell.length_b   1.000
_cell.length_c   1.000
_cell.angle_alpha   90.00
_cell.angle_beta   90.00
_cell.angle_gamma   90.00
#
_symmetry.space_group_name_H-M   'P 1'
#
loop_
_entity.id
_entity.type
_entity.pdbx_description
1 polymer ?
#
loop_
_entity_poly.entity_id
_entity_poly.type
_entity_poly.pdbx_seq_one_letter_code
_entity_poly.pdbx_strand_id
1 'polypeptide(L)'
;MKTNPLSTFVAAACCALLAFSCASKQETVTNKLTTPGNPYLPLWEHIPDGEPYVFEDPDNPGKQRVYIYGSHDDLITMYCGRDQVVWSAPVEDLTQWRYDGTILVVDKNAKGEPFDSAQTADVLFAPDVTMTTDSTGKKTYWLFPNDQTGYRNGLIAKSDRPDGPFEVCNWNAEDPNKVDGIYGFDPAVFVDDDGKIYGYWGFGHSYAAEIDPATMCTVKPGTQMVDGMIPGFQEPNAGDFRFFEASSIRKIKDKYVFIYSRFTKDGEFGLPTTNYTLAYCYGDNPLGPWTYGGTIIDGRARDINEKGDTIASAVAHGNTHGSICEINGQWYVFYHRQTGTDEYTRQAMVAPIEVKVEEGKGGKVEISEGEYNSEGFSLNGLDPFERHSAGIASWLTAPKDPIHEYPNNKFFGSYVEASYGGEPGMSKEEALASKAKYDAPYDLRYNTNRVVNNTDGSIVGYKYFNFDAERLANPANLMLVLRLIPEGVDGTIEVMMDRPWESQGGKKIGETALKADMNQTTTDVAIGISKEAQEKDLAGKHAIFFVFKSDTKEKSLCILEDLVFCFDK
;
A
#
# COMPACT_ATOMS: atom_id res chain seq x y z
N MET A 1 -48.83 14.96 74.48
CA MET A 1 -49.63 13.85 75.04
C MET A 1 -50.72 13.50 74.05
N LYS A 2 -51.01 12.20 73.96
CA LYS A 2 -51.81 11.49 72.96
C LYS A 2 -53.26 11.99 72.86
N THR A 3 -53.81 11.96 71.64
CA THR A 3 -55.16 11.44 71.34
C THR A 3 -55.22 10.91 69.90
N ASN A 4 -55.60 9.64 69.77
CA ASN A 4 -56.10 8.95 68.56
C ASN A 4 -57.64 9.22 68.45
N PRO A 5 -58.39 8.94 67.33
CA PRO A 5 -58.40 7.62 66.65
C PRO A 5 -58.80 7.52 65.14
N LEU A 6 -58.53 6.31 64.60
CA LEU A 6 -59.17 5.49 63.53
C LEU A 6 -59.74 6.11 62.23
N SER A 7 -59.26 5.60 61.08
CA SER A 7 -60.10 4.94 60.07
C SER A 7 -59.29 4.05 59.11
N THR A 8 -59.85 2.87 58.83
CA THR A 8 -59.46 1.78 57.92
C THR A 8 -59.28 2.21 56.47
N PHE A 9 -58.26 1.70 55.74
CA PHE A 9 -58.32 1.55 54.28
C PHE A 9 -57.44 0.38 53.77
N VAL A 10 -57.96 -0.21 52.70
CA VAL A 10 -57.63 -1.46 52.01
C VAL A 10 -56.27 -1.38 51.31
N ALA A 11 -55.48 -2.47 51.42
CA ALA A 11 -54.25 -2.66 50.66
C ALA A 11 -54.57 -3.02 49.20
N ALA A 12 -54.18 -2.15 48.27
CA ALA A 12 -54.10 -2.47 46.85
C ALA A 12 -52.63 -2.69 46.49
N ALA A 13 -52.32 -3.87 45.96
CA ALA A 13 -51.02 -4.27 45.48
C ALA A 13 -50.68 -3.52 44.17
N CYS A 14 -49.60 -2.74 44.18
CA CYS A 14 -48.94 -2.27 42.97
C CYS A 14 -47.73 -3.18 42.70
N CYS A 15 -47.82 -4.00 41.65
CA CYS A 15 -46.68 -4.69 41.05
C CYS A 15 -45.69 -3.65 40.51
N ALA A 16 -44.57 -3.46 41.20
CA ALA A 16 -43.39 -2.83 40.62
C ALA A 16 -42.62 -3.90 39.81
N LEU A 17 -42.66 -3.78 38.48
CA LEU A 17 -41.75 -4.47 37.59
C LEU A 17 -40.32 -4.01 37.90
N LEU A 18 -39.54 -4.88 38.54
CA LEU A 18 -38.11 -4.75 38.67
C LEU A 18 -37.49 -5.00 37.29
N ALA A 19 -37.17 -3.92 36.57
CA ALA A 19 -36.25 -3.99 35.44
C ALA A 19 -34.86 -4.33 35.97
N PHE A 20 -34.44 -5.59 35.84
CA PHE A 20 -33.04 -5.95 35.96
C PHE A 20 -32.30 -5.34 34.77
N SER A 21 -31.62 -4.21 34.98
CA SER A 21 -30.61 -3.74 34.04
C SER A 21 -29.43 -4.71 34.10
N CYS A 22 -29.40 -5.66 33.18
CA CYS A 22 -28.19 -6.43 32.92
C CYS A 22 -27.21 -5.48 32.23
N ALA A 23 -26.40 -4.78 33.02
CA ALA A 23 -25.23 -4.09 32.50
C ALA A 23 -24.26 -5.17 32.04
N SER A 24 -24.37 -5.58 30.79
CA SER A 24 -23.32 -6.34 30.14
C SER A 24 -22.08 -5.46 30.17
N LYS A 25 -20.98 -5.96 30.76
CA LYS A 25 -19.67 -5.40 30.50
C LYS A 25 -19.46 -5.52 29.00
N GLN A 26 -19.62 -4.42 28.28
CA GLN A 26 -19.01 -4.25 26.98
C GLN A 26 -17.52 -4.44 27.24
N GLU A 27 -16.97 -5.59 26.84
CA GLU A 27 -15.54 -5.66 26.60
C GLU A 27 -15.24 -4.52 25.65
N THR A 28 -14.46 -3.54 26.11
CA THR A 28 -13.79 -2.59 25.25
C THR A 28 -13.00 -3.40 24.25
N VAL A 29 -13.56 -3.58 23.05
CA VAL A 29 -12.80 -3.98 21.88
C VAL A 29 -11.66 -2.98 21.81
N THR A 30 -10.44 -3.45 22.02
CA THR A 30 -9.27 -2.63 21.83
C THR A 30 -9.25 -2.27 20.34
N ASN A 31 -9.51 -1.01 20.00
CA ASN A 31 -9.48 -0.49 18.62
C ASN A 31 -8.07 -0.52 17.98
N LYS A 32 -7.12 -1.26 18.56
CA LYS A 32 -5.76 -1.40 18.02
C LYS A 32 -5.75 -2.63 17.10
N LEU A 33 -5.69 -2.38 15.79
CA LEU A 33 -5.45 -3.42 14.79
C LEU A 33 -4.11 -4.10 15.08
N THR A 34 -4.11 -5.43 15.18
CA THR A 34 -2.89 -6.24 15.26
C THR A 34 -2.52 -6.83 13.90
N THR A 35 -3.47 -6.86 12.97
CA THR A 35 -3.25 -7.28 11.58
C THR A 35 -3.72 -6.18 10.60
N PRO A 36 -3.01 -5.06 10.48
CA PRO A 36 -3.47 -3.91 9.67
C PRO A 36 -3.63 -4.25 8.17
N GLY A 37 -2.89 -5.24 7.67
CA GLY A 37 -2.98 -5.70 6.30
C GLY A 37 -2.25 -4.80 5.30
N ASN A 38 -2.67 -4.90 4.05
CA ASN A 38 -2.34 -4.01 2.96
C ASN A 38 -3.50 -3.03 2.70
N PRO A 39 -3.23 -1.75 2.40
CA PRO A 39 -1.94 -1.06 2.52
C PRO A 39 -1.35 -1.17 3.93
N TYR A 40 -0.04 -1.35 4.02
CA TYR A 40 0.63 -1.57 5.31
C TYR A 40 0.88 -0.28 6.08
N LEU A 41 0.88 0.85 5.38
CA LEU A 41 0.76 2.19 5.96
C LEU A 41 -0.72 2.57 6.12
N PRO A 42 -1.04 3.61 6.91
CA PRO A 42 -2.41 4.08 7.02
C PRO A 42 -3.04 4.39 5.67
N LEU A 43 -4.32 4.08 5.53
CA LEU A 43 -5.16 4.25 4.35
C LEU A 43 -5.24 5.69 3.82
N TRP A 44 -4.94 6.67 4.65
CA TRP A 44 -4.91 8.08 4.27
C TRP A 44 -3.51 8.58 3.87
N GLU A 45 -2.49 7.75 4.10
CA GLU A 45 -1.10 8.06 3.86
C GLU A 45 -0.70 7.51 2.50
N HIS A 46 -0.35 8.40 1.58
CA HIS A 46 -0.12 8.07 0.19
C HIS A 46 1.37 8.14 -0.13
N ILE A 47 2.07 7.04 0.15
CA ILE A 47 3.51 6.88 -0.10
C ILE A 47 3.74 5.86 -1.21
N PRO A 48 3.71 6.28 -2.49
CA PRO A 48 4.18 5.49 -3.61
C PRO A 48 5.71 5.46 -3.69
N ASP A 49 6.21 4.74 -4.70
CA ASP A 49 7.64 4.71 -5.02
C ASP A 49 8.52 4.24 -3.86
N GLY A 50 7.97 3.31 -3.07
CA GLY A 50 8.56 2.87 -1.81
C GLY A 50 9.85 2.07 -1.99
N GLU A 51 10.96 2.64 -1.56
CA GLU A 51 12.28 2.03 -1.43
C GLU A 51 12.56 1.58 0.02
N PRO A 52 12.50 0.27 0.29
CA PRO A 52 12.72 -0.30 1.62
C PRO A 52 14.20 -0.52 1.93
N TYR A 53 14.64 -0.08 3.11
CA TYR A 53 15.97 -0.37 3.67
C TYR A 53 15.91 -0.74 5.14
N VAL A 54 16.74 -1.70 5.56
CA VAL A 54 16.93 -2.02 6.98
C VAL A 54 18.14 -1.27 7.51
N PHE A 55 17.91 -0.36 8.44
CA PHE A 55 18.96 0.39 9.12
C PHE A 55 18.81 0.29 10.65
N GLU A 56 19.90 0.59 11.33
CA GLU A 56 19.90 0.67 12.79
C GLU A 56 18.91 1.74 13.26
N ASP A 57 18.19 1.44 14.34
CA ASP A 57 17.31 2.39 15.00
C ASP A 57 18.17 3.48 15.66
N PRO A 58 18.11 4.74 15.19
CA PRO A 58 18.94 5.81 15.74
C PRO A 58 18.51 6.22 17.16
N ASP A 59 17.32 5.82 17.61
CA ASP A 59 16.82 6.06 18.97
C ASP A 59 17.04 4.86 19.89
N ASN A 60 17.28 3.67 19.32
CA ASN A 60 17.52 2.43 20.06
C ASN A 60 18.74 1.66 19.50
N PRO A 61 19.99 2.09 19.81
CA PRO A 61 21.20 1.47 19.27
C PRO A 61 21.24 -0.06 19.44
N GLY A 62 21.67 -0.75 18.39
CA GLY A 62 21.66 -2.22 18.31
C GLY A 62 20.32 -2.85 17.91
N LYS A 63 19.25 -2.08 17.77
CA LYS A 63 18.00 -2.51 17.15
C LYS A 63 17.96 -2.11 15.67
N GLN A 64 17.19 -2.84 14.88
CA GLN A 64 17.04 -2.59 13.45
C GLN A 64 15.60 -2.25 13.15
N ARG A 65 15.40 -1.36 12.18
CA ARG A 65 14.08 -1.03 11.64
C ARG A 65 14.14 -1.14 10.12
N VAL A 66 13.03 -1.57 9.52
CA VAL A 66 12.80 -1.29 8.10
C VAL A 66 12.28 0.13 7.99
N TYR A 67 12.84 0.90 7.07
CA TYR A 67 12.40 2.24 6.67
C TYR A 67 11.85 2.16 5.26
N ILE A 68 10.78 2.90 4.98
CA ILE A 68 10.25 3.09 3.64
C ILE A 68 10.39 4.56 3.24
N TYR A 69 11.21 4.80 2.22
CA TYR A 69 11.36 6.10 1.58
C TYR A 69 10.55 6.07 0.29
N GLY A 70 9.72 7.06 0.05
CA GLY A 70 8.90 7.10 -1.15
C GLY A 70 8.36 8.50 -1.36
N SER A 71 7.93 8.79 -2.57
CA SER A 71 7.18 10.02 -2.86
C SER A 71 6.02 10.18 -1.88
N HIS A 72 5.55 11.41 -1.67
CA HIS A 72 4.35 11.67 -0.89
C HIS A 72 3.29 12.31 -1.79
N ASP A 73 2.21 11.60 -2.11
CA ASP A 73 1.10 12.10 -2.94
C ASP A 73 0.23 13.08 -2.11
N ASP A 74 0.75 14.27 -1.83
CA ASP A 74 0.09 15.32 -1.01
C ASP A 74 -0.53 16.46 -1.84
N LEU A 75 -0.23 16.54 -3.14
CA LEU A 75 -0.77 17.58 -4.03
C LEU A 75 -2.16 17.29 -4.57
N ILE A 76 -2.64 16.05 -4.48
CA ILE A 76 -3.97 15.55 -4.93
C ILE A 76 -4.21 15.59 -6.45
N THR A 77 -3.78 16.65 -7.14
CA THR A 77 -4.08 16.90 -8.55
C THR A 77 -2.93 16.58 -9.50
N MET A 78 -1.83 16.09 -8.95
CA MET A 78 -0.65 15.63 -9.69
C MET A 78 0.10 14.60 -8.86
N TYR A 79 1.00 13.87 -9.51
CA TYR A 79 1.90 12.94 -8.86
C TYR A 79 2.78 13.61 -7.81
N CYS A 80 2.98 12.89 -6.71
CA CYS A 80 3.91 13.19 -5.64
C CYS A 80 3.63 14.54 -4.96
N GLY A 81 4.64 15.08 -4.29
CA GLY A 81 4.44 16.12 -3.30
C GLY A 81 5.63 17.01 -3.07
N ARG A 82 5.44 17.95 -2.15
CA ARG A 82 6.43 19.00 -1.84
C ARG A 82 7.34 18.69 -0.67
N ASP A 83 7.16 17.53 -0.08
CA ASP A 83 8.00 17.02 0.96
C ASP A 83 8.33 15.54 0.72
N GLN A 84 9.33 15.08 1.46
CA GLN A 84 9.60 13.65 1.63
C GLN A 84 9.36 13.33 3.09
N VAL A 85 8.63 12.26 3.36
CA VAL A 85 8.43 11.71 4.70
C VAL A 85 9.03 10.32 4.77
N VAL A 86 9.25 9.81 5.97
CA VAL A 86 9.66 8.41 6.14
C VAL A 86 8.82 7.75 7.22
N TRP A 87 8.50 6.48 6.97
CA TRP A 87 7.88 5.60 7.94
C TRP A 87 8.82 4.44 8.23
N SER A 88 8.76 3.90 9.43
CA SER A 88 9.58 2.74 9.79
C SER A 88 8.90 1.80 10.77
N ALA A 89 9.25 0.52 10.74
CA ALA A 89 8.81 -0.50 11.70
C ALA A 89 10.00 -1.30 12.24
N PRO A 90 9.96 -1.76 13.52
CA PRO A 90 10.93 -2.74 14.01
C PRO A 90 10.94 -3.99 13.13
N VAL A 91 12.11 -4.54 12.82
CA VAL A 91 12.20 -5.76 11.99
C VAL A 91 11.59 -6.99 12.70
N GLU A 92 11.50 -6.94 14.02
CA GLU A 92 10.84 -7.97 14.84
C GLU A 92 9.30 -7.83 14.90
N ASP A 93 8.73 -6.69 14.49
CA ASP A 93 7.29 -6.42 14.57
C ASP A 93 6.83 -5.42 13.50
N LEU A 94 6.50 -5.97 12.32
CA LEU A 94 6.04 -5.20 11.14
C LEU A 94 4.60 -4.70 11.24
N THR A 95 3.95 -4.85 12.40
CA THR A 95 2.64 -4.26 12.68
C THR A 95 2.75 -2.86 13.30
N GLN A 96 3.96 -2.45 13.71
CA GLN A 96 4.20 -1.21 14.46
C GLN A 96 4.99 -0.17 13.63
N TRP A 97 4.39 0.25 12.51
CA TRP A 97 4.92 1.37 11.74
C TRP A 97 4.71 2.69 12.48
N ARG A 98 5.76 3.52 12.49
CA ARG A 98 5.74 4.89 13.03
C ARG A 98 6.02 5.87 11.91
N TYR A 99 5.38 7.03 11.98
CA TYR A 99 5.76 8.20 11.21
C TYR A 99 6.99 8.83 11.87
N ASP A 100 8.11 8.86 11.17
CA ASP A 100 9.35 9.44 11.68
C ASP A 100 9.46 10.96 11.37
N GLY A 101 8.59 11.48 10.49
CA GLY A 101 8.51 12.90 10.19
C GLY A 101 8.72 13.23 8.72
N THR A 102 8.57 14.51 8.41
CA THR A 102 9.06 15.12 7.16
C THR A 102 10.58 15.19 7.22
N ILE A 103 11.24 14.51 6.30
CA ILE A 103 12.70 14.34 6.25
C ILE A 103 13.37 15.32 5.29
N LEU A 104 12.66 15.85 4.29
CA LEU A 104 13.18 16.84 3.35
C LEU A 104 12.05 17.74 2.83
N VAL A 105 12.32 19.05 2.81
CA VAL A 105 11.56 20.07 2.07
C VAL A 105 12.59 20.98 1.40
N VAL A 106 12.39 21.30 0.13
CA VAL A 106 13.31 22.16 -0.63
C VAL A 106 12.56 23.43 -1.03
N ASP A 107 12.54 24.41 -0.14
CA ASP A 107 11.85 25.70 -0.32
C ASP A 107 12.81 26.90 -0.48
N LYS A 108 14.11 26.63 -0.38
CA LYS A 108 15.19 27.62 -0.40
C LYS A 108 16.37 27.14 -1.22
N ASN A 109 17.04 28.11 -1.83
CA ASN A 109 18.27 27.93 -2.58
C ASN A 109 19.50 27.76 -1.67
N ALA A 110 20.68 27.58 -2.26
CA ALA A 110 21.94 27.39 -1.52
C ALA A 110 22.32 28.55 -0.55
N LYS A 111 21.70 29.73 -0.70
CA LYS A 111 21.91 30.90 0.17
C LYS A 111 20.86 31.03 1.27
N GLY A 112 19.90 30.11 1.35
CA GLY A 112 18.77 30.19 2.26
C GLY A 112 17.68 31.18 1.82
N GLU A 113 17.70 31.60 0.56
CA GLU A 113 16.70 32.51 -0.01
C GLU A 113 15.59 31.68 -0.68
N PRO A 114 14.31 32.10 -0.57
CA PRO A 114 13.23 31.40 -1.25
C PRO A 114 13.38 31.50 -2.77
N PHE A 115 12.94 30.46 -3.49
CA PHE A 115 13.03 30.42 -4.96
C PHE A 115 12.11 31.42 -5.66
N ASP A 116 10.97 31.71 -5.04
CA ASP A 116 9.98 32.66 -5.53
C ASP A 116 9.34 33.45 -4.37
N SER A 117 8.53 34.46 -4.71
CA SER A 117 7.82 35.26 -3.70
C SER A 117 6.74 34.49 -2.94
N ALA A 118 6.27 33.36 -3.50
CA ALA A 118 5.27 32.50 -2.88
C ALA A 118 5.89 31.49 -1.91
N GLN A 119 7.22 31.36 -1.89
CA GLN A 119 7.98 30.36 -1.13
C GLN A 119 7.53 28.94 -1.48
N THR A 120 7.33 28.71 -2.79
CA THR A 120 6.94 27.40 -3.30
C THR A 120 8.08 26.41 -3.09
N ALA A 121 7.83 25.35 -2.32
CA ALA A 121 8.72 24.20 -2.24
C ALA A 121 8.70 23.41 -3.55
N ASP A 122 9.84 22.79 -3.87
CA ASP A 122 10.00 21.90 -5.00
C ASP A 122 9.15 20.65 -4.86
N VAL A 123 8.77 20.07 -5.99
CA VAL A 123 8.08 18.79 -6.09
C VAL A 123 9.10 17.66 -6.22
N LEU A 124 9.03 16.68 -5.32
CA LEU A 124 10.03 15.63 -5.13
C LEU A 124 9.45 14.25 -5.41
N PHE A 125 10.10 13.48 -6.28
CA PHE A 125 9.67 12.17 -6.75
C PHE A 125 10.66 11.08 -6.33
N ALA A 126 10.14 9.85 -6.18
CA ALA A 126 10.84 8.57 -6.22
C ALA A 126 12.25 8.58 -5.59
N PRO A 127 12.36 8.85 -4.27
CA PRO A 127 13.67 8.85 -3.62
C PRO A 127 14.21 7.43 -3.50
N ASP A 128 15.52 7.28 -3.73
CA ASP A 128 16.30 6.19 -3.16
C ASP A 128 17.14 6.70 -1.99
N VAL A 129 17.61 5.80 -1.14
CA VAL A 129 18.53 6.08 -0.04
C VAL A 129 19.71 5.12 -0.08
N THR A 130 20.90 5.62 0.26
CA THR A 130 22.05 4.76 0.52
C THR A 130 22.82 5.23 1.75
N MET A 131 23.72 4.38 2.25
CA MET A 131 24.53 4.69 3.42
C MET A 131 26.00 4.44 3.13
N THR A 132 26.85 5.41 3.47
CA THR A 132 28.30 5.23 3.52
C THR A 132 28.79 5.23 4.96
N THR A 133 29.89 4.54 5.23
CA THR A 133 30.59 4.59 6.53
C THR A 133 32.01 5.04 6.30
N ASP A 134 32.44 6.10 6.98
CA ASP A 134 33.81 6.60 6.87
C ASP A 134 34.80 5.77 7.73
N SER A 135 36.09 6.09 7.62
CA SER A 135 37.15 5.37 8.36
C SER A 135 37.07 5.54 9.89
N THR A 136 36.27 6.47 10.39
CA THR A 136 36.00 6.66 11.84
C THR A 136 34.81 5.84 12.32
N GLY A 137 34.07 5.20 11.40
CA GLY A 137 32.82 4.51 11.70
C GLY A 137 31.60 5.43 11.64
N LYS A 138 31.75 6.68 11.21
CA LYS A 138 30.61 7.60 11.07
C LYS A 138 29.79 7.17 9.85
N LYS A 139 28.50 6.89 10.09
CA LYS A 139 27.51 6.63 9.04
C LYS A 139 27.01 7.96 8.46
N THR A 140 26.84 8.03 7.15
CA THR A 140 26.16 9.13 6.44
C THR A 140 25.12 8.51 5.53
N TYR A 141 23.88 8.98 5.64
CA TYR A 141 22.75 8.58 4.80
C TYR A 141 22.59 9.60 3.68
N TRP A 142 22.40 9.14 2.45
CA TRP A 142 22.27 9.97 1.26
C TRP A 142 20.93 9.67 0.62
N LEU A 143 20.11 10.70 0.41
CA LEU A 143 18.81 10.64 -0.22
C LEU A 143 18.91 11.21 -1.63
N PHE A 144 18.33 10.49 -2.59
CA PHE A 144 18.37 10.83 -4.02
C PHE A 144 16.94 10.99 -4.52
N PRO A 145 16.21 12.06 -4.16
CA PRO A 145 14.93 12.34 -4.78
C PRO A 145 15.14 12.86 -6.21
N ASN A 146 14.18 12.58 -7.09
CA ASN A 146 14.10 13.25 -8.38
C ASN A 146 13.26 14.52 -8.27
N ASP A 147 13.89 15.69 -8.41
CA ASP A 147 13.17 16.97 -8.42
C ASP A 147 12.49 17.22 -9.77
N GLN A 148 11.21 17.61 -9.74
CA GLN A 148 10.38 17.88 -10.93
C GLN A 148 10.05 19.37 -11.15
N THR A 149 10.64 20.28 -10.38
CA THR A 149 10.41 21.74 -10.48
C THR A 149 11.35 22.40 -11.49
N GLY A 150 12.41 21.68 -11.88
CA GLY A 150 13.33 22.06 -12.95
C GLY A 150 14.62 22.69 -12.43
N TYR A 151 15.72 22.42 -13.16
CA TYR A 151 17.11 22.78 -12.81
C TYR A 151 17.73 22.05 -11.61
N ARG A 152 16.94 21.26 -10.88
CA ARG A 152 17.40 20.49 -9.71
C ARG A 152 17.15 18.98 -9.82
N ASN A 153 16.88 18.45 -11.01
CA ASN A 153 16.48 17.04 -11.21
C ASN A 153 17.39 16.00 -10.53
N GLY A 154 18.70 16.23 -10.50
CA GLY A 154 19.68 15.37 -9.83
C GLY A 154 19.95 15.76 -8.38
N LEU A 155 18.94 16.20 -7.63
CA LEU A 155 19.08 16.65 -6.24
C LEU A 155 19.58 15.51 -5.34
N ILE A 156 20.51 15.84 -4.44
CA ILE A 156 20.99 14.92 -3.42
C ILE A 156 20.99 15.62 -2.08
N ALA A 157 20.45 14.95 -1.08
CA ALA A 157 20.50 15.40 0.28
C ALA A 157 21.20 14.36 1.16
N LYS A 158 21.70 14.77 2.33
CA LYS A 158 22.33 13.84 3.27
C LYS A 158 21.95 14.12 4.71
N SER A 159 22.06 13.09 5.55
CA SER A 159 21.85 13.17 6.99
C SER A 159 22.79 12.25 7.74
N ASP A 160 22.99 12.53 9.03
CA ASP A 160 23.69 11.64 9.96
C ASP A 160 22.74 10.57 10.56
N ARG A 161 21.44 10.63 10.24
CA ARG A 161 20.41 9.68 10.68
C ARG A 161 19.59 9.15 9.50
N PRO A 162 19.07 7.91 9.56
CA PRO A 162 18.21 7.37 8.51
C PRO A 162 16.88 8.12 8.40
N ASP A 163 16.37 8.65 9.50
CA ASP A 163 15.13 9.42 9.59
C ASP A 163 15.32 10.94 9.45
N GLY A 164 16.49 11.38 9.00
CA GLY A 164 16.76 12.78 8.73
C GLY A 164 16.90 13.66 9.98
N PRO A 165 16.67 14.98 9.84
CA PRO A 165 16.38 15.68 8.59
C PRO A 165 17.55 15.58 7.60
N PHE A 166 17.24 15.61 6.31
CA PHE A 166 18.22 15.63 5.23
C PHE A 166 18.44 17.05 4.73
N GLU A 167 19.68 17.38 4.37
CA GLU A 167 20.07 18.67 3.82
C GLU A 167 20.67 18.51 2.43
N VAL A 168 20.21 19.33 1.47
CA VAL A 168 20.73 19.34 0.09
C VAL A 168 22.22 19.62 0.11
N CYS A 169 23.02 18.75 -0.51
CA CYS A 169 24.47 18.78 -0.40
C CYS A 169 25.22 18.92 -1.73
N ASN A 170 24.51 18.99 -2.85
CA ASN A 170 25.10 19.10 -4.19
C ASN A 170 24.73 20.41 -4.90
N TRP A 171 24.54 21.51 -4.16
CA TRP A 171 24.33 22.83 -4.75
C TRP A 171 25.46 23.22 -5.71
N ASN A 172 25.08 23.80 -6.85
CA ASN A 172 26.04 24.31 -7.82
C ASN A 172 26.81 25.50 -7.24
N ALA A 173 28.12 25.53 -7.47
CA ALA A 173 29.00 26.54 -6.90
C ALA A 173 28.81 27.95 -7.49
N GLU A 174 28.29 28.06 -8.71
CA GLU A 174 28.14 29.34 -9.44
C GLU A 174 26.71 29.87 -9.42
N ASP A 175 25.70 28.99 -9.44
CA ASP A 175 24.28 29.33 -9.43
C ASP A 175 23.58 28.70 -8.22
N PRO A 176 23.20 29.48 -7.20
CA PRO A 176 22.64 28.95 -5.96
C PRO A 176 21.27 28.29 -6.16
N ASN A 177 20.61 28.50 -7.31
CA ASN A 177 19.30 27.91 -7.61
C ASN A 177 19.43 26.56 -8.35
N LYS A 178 20.63 26.04 -8.56
CA LYS A 178 20.88 24.79 -9.28
C LYS A 178 21.63 23.79 -8.42
N VAL A 179 21.55 22.52 -8.78
CA VAL A 179 22.40 21.46 -8.23
C VAL A 179 23.26 20.85 -9.33
N ASP A 180 24.39 20.27 -8.92
CA ASP A 180 25.27 19.48 -9.77
C ASP A 180 24.94 17.99 -9.64
N GLY A 181 24.79 17.28 -10.75
CA GLY A 181 24.56 15.84 -10.71
C GLY A 181 24.16 15.28 -12.07
N ILE A 182 24.40 13.98 -12.26
CA ILE A 182 24.08 13.27 -13.51
C ILE A 182 22.74 12.53 -13.48
N TYR A 183 22.14 12.37 -12.30
CA TYR A 183 20.91 11.61 -12.13
C TYR A 183 19.74 12.24 -12.88
N GLY A 184 19.00 11.39 -13.58
CA GLY A 184 17.71 11.73 -14.18
C GLY A 184 16.54 11.21 -13.34
N PHE A 185 15.46 10.84 -14.03
CA PHE A 185 14.24 10.31 -13.43
C PHE A 185 14.48 8.99 -12.70
N ASP A 186 13.81 8.78 -11.56
CA ASP A 186 13.87 7.59 -10.69
C ASP A 186 15.29 7.05 -10.44
N PRO A 187 16.12 7.79 -9.69
CA PRO A 187 17.47 7.36 -9.39
C PRO A 187 17.49 6.23 -8.34
N ALA A 188 18.41 5.29 -8.51
CA ALA A 188 18.86 4.37 -7.48
C ALA A 188 20.37 4.40 -7.34
N VAL A 189 20.88 4.23 -6.12
CA VAL A 189 22.30 4.34 -5.78
C VAL A 189 22.73 3.22 -4.85
N PHE A 190 23.72 2.45 -5.29
CA PHE A 190 24.25 1.31 -4.59
C PHE A 190 25.68 1.55 -4.15
N VAL A 191 25.95 1.37 -2.85
CA VAL A 191 27.30 1.28 -2.29
C VAL A 191 27.65 -0.20 -2.16
N ASP A 192 28.63 -0.65 -2.93
CA ASP A 192 29.06 -2.05 -2.98
C ASP A 192 30.03 -2.39 -1.83
N ASP A 193 30.22 -3.69 -1.58
CA ASP A 193 31.08 -4.20 -0.50
C ASP A 193 32.54 -3.76 -0.63
N ASP A 194 32.99 -3.46 -1.85
CA ASP A 194 34.35 -2.95 -2.12
C ASP A 194 34.47 -1.42 -2.01
N GLY A 195 33.38 -0.74 -1.61
CA GLY A 195 33.29 0.70 -1.45
C GLY A 195 33.09 1.48 -2.76
N LYS A 196 32.97 0.81 -3.91
CA LYS A 196 32.54 1.48 -5.14
C LYS A 196 31.06 1.83 -5.07
N ILE A 197 30.70 2.85 -5.82
CA ILE A 197 29.34 3.38 -5.83
C ILE A 197 28.82 3.33 -7.26
N TYR A 198 27.58 2.90 -7.42
CA TYR A 198 26.92 2.76 -8.71
C TYR A 198 25.58 3.46 -8.69
N GLY A 199 25.28 4.20 -9.76
CA GLY A 199 24.02 4.90 -9.95
C GLY A 199 23.25 4.36 -11.14
N TYR A 200 21.92 4.36 -11.05
CA TYR A 200 20.98 3.85 -12.05
C TYR A 200 19.80 4.82 -12.15
N TRP A 201 19.33 5.15 -13.36
CA TRP A 201 18.19 6.05 -13.54
C TRP A 201 17.63 5.94 -14.96
N GLY A 202 16.45 6.52 -15.21
CA GLY A 202 15.92 6.66 -16.56
C GLY A 202 14.40 6.60 -16.67
N PHE A 203 13.88 7.05 -17.81
CA PHE A 203 12.46 6.97 -18.18
C PHE A 203 12.34 6.61 -19.66
N GLY A 204 11.81 5.44 -19.97
CA GLY A 204 11.74 4.81 -21.29
C GLY A 204 13.09 4.35 -21.87
N HIS A 205 14.20 4.77 -21.27
CA HIS A 205 15.57 4.43 -21.62
C HIS A 205 16.43 4.42 -20.35
N SER A 206 17.27 3.41 -20.16
CA SER A 206 18.01 3.21 -18.90
C SER A 206 19.46 3.69 -18.98
N TYR A 207 19.93 4.28 -17.88
CA TYR A 207 21.30 4.74 -17.69
C TYR A 207 21.89 4.14 -16.42
N ALA A 208 23.22 3.95 -16.43
CA ALA A 208 23.94 3.62 -15.22
C ALA A 208 25.39 4.15 -15.25
N ALA A 209 26.02 4.30 -14.09
CA ALA A 209 27.42 4.71 -14.03
C ALA A 209 28.09 4.22 -12.74
N GLU A 210 29.41 4.04 -12.78
CA GLU A 210 30.22 4.08 -11.55
C GLU A 210 30.35 5.55 -11.12
N ILE A 211 30.00 5.85 -9.87
CA ILE A 211 29.86 7.19 -9.30
C ILE A 211 31.13 7.56 -8.52
N ASP A 212 31.52 8.83 -8.58
CA ASP A 212 32.61 9.36 -7.78
C ASP A 212 32.19 9.42 -6.29
N PRO A 213 32.83 8.64 -5.39
CA PRO A 213 32.50 8.68 -3.97
C PRO A 213 32.80 10.03 -3.30
N ALA A 214 33.61 10.90 -3.93
CA ALA A 214 33.87 12.24 -3.41
C ALA A 214 32.70 13.21 -3.60
N THR A 215 31.88 13.00 -4.64
CA THR A 215 30.77 13.90 -4.98
C THR A 215 29.40 13.26 -4.77
N MET A 216 29.31 11.93 -4.83
CA MET A 216 28.07 11.15 -4.86
C MET A 216 27.14 11.47 -6.04
N CYS A 217 27.53 12.35 -6.96
CA CYS A 217 26.63 12.89 -8.01
C CYS A 217 27.22 12.91 -9.42
N THR A 218 28.53 12.63 -9.58
CA THR A 218 29.22 12.66 -10.87
C THR A 218 29.75 11.28 -11.25
N VAL A 219 29.93 11.05 -12.55
CA VAL A 219 30.63 9.86 -13.05
C VAL A 219 32.05 9.84 -12.48
N LYS A 220 32.50 8.67 -12.02
CA LYS A 220 33.86 8.49 -11.51
C LYS A 220 34.90 8.89 -12.57
N PRO A 221 35.91 9.70 -12.24
CA PRO A 221 36.96 10.06 -13.18
C PRO A 221 37.63 8.83 -13.82
N GLY A 222 37.69 8.82 -15.15
CA GLY A 222 38.27 7.72 -15.94
C GLY A 222 37.30 6.58 -16.28
N THR A 223 36.04 6.64 -15.83
CA THR A 223 34.97 5.73 -16.27
C THR A 223 34.01 6.47 -17.21
N GLN A 224 32.99 5.76 -17.71
CA GLN A 224 31.96 6.31 -18.58
C GLN A 224 30.58 5.86 -18.10
N MET A 225 29.58 6.70 -18.36
CA MET A 225 28.19 6.32 -18.23
C MET A 225 27.85 5.22 -19.24
N VAL A 226 27.08 4.24 -18.80
CA VAL A 226 26.45 3.21 -19.63
C VAL A 226 25.12 3.77 -20.11
N ASP A 227 24.98 3.87 -21.43
CA ASP A 227 23.79 4.32 -22.14
C ASP A 227 23.05 3.07 -22.67
N GLY A 228 21.78 2.90 -22.29
CA GLY A 228 20.99 1.70 -22.59
C GLY A 228 21.45 0.45 -21.82
N MET A 229 21.61 0.56 -20.49
CA MET A 229 22.07 -0.56 -19.64
C MET A 229 21.21 -1.82 -19.81
N ILE A 230 19.90 -1.64 -19.83
CA ILE A 230 18.91 -2.61 -20.32
C ILE A 230 17.98 -1.94 -21.35
N PRO A 231 17.51 -2.68 -22.37
CA PRO A 231 16.69 -2.10 -23.43
C PRO A 231 15.36 -1.48 -22.95
N GLY A 232 15.08 -0.26 -23.41
CA GLY A 232 13.81 0.45 -23.19
C GLY A 232 12.60 -0.19 -23.86
N PHE A 233 11.38 0.06 -23.34
CA PHE A 233 10.15 -0.60 -23.81
C PHE A 233 9.78 -0.38 -25.28
N GLN A 234 10.23 0.73 -25.87
CA GLN A 234 10.00 1.08 -27.27
C GLN A 234 11.14 0.69 -28.20
N GLU A 235 12.26 0.18 -27.65
CA GLU A 235 13.42 -0.16 -28.45
C GLU A 235 13.19 -1.44 -29.27
N PRO A 236 13.70 -1.54 -30.51
CA PRO A 236 13.49 -2.71 -31.35
C PRO A 236 14.01 -4.02 -30.75
N ASN A 237 15.03 -3.95 -29.90
CA ASN A 237 15.66 -5.06 -29.20
C ASN A 237 15.16 -5.22 -27.75
N ALA A 238 14.03 -4.62 -27.38
CA ALA A 238 13.51 -4.62 -26.01
C ALA A 238 13.35 -6.02 -25.39
N GLY A 239 13.03 -7.02 -26.22
CA GLY A 239 12.82 -8.40 -25.79
C GLY A 239 11.80 -8.47 -24.66
N ASP A 240 12.16 -9.15 -23.56
CA ASP A 240 11.38 -9.19 -22.32
C ASP A 240 11.76 -8.07 -21.33
N PHE A 241 12.91 -7.40 -21.52
CA PHE A 241 13.38 -6.36 -20.61
C PHE A 241 12.40 -5.20 -20.54
N ARG A 242 12.21 -4.50 -21.66
CA ARG A 242 11.18 -3.45 -21.85
C ARG A 242 11.14 -2.40 -20.73
N PHE A 243 12.31 -1.88 -20.34
CA PHE A 243 12.45 -0.89 -19.26
C PHE A 243 11.53 0.33 -19.47
N PHE A 244 10.83 0.72 -18.40
CA PHE A 244 10.04 1.94 -18.36
C PHE A 244 10.63 2.94 -17.36
N GLU A 245 10.70 2.62 -16.07
CA GLU A 245 11.15 3.55 -15.01
C GLU A 245 11.50 2.79 -13.72
N ALA A 246 11.50 3.45 -12.56
CA ALA A 246 11.58 2.86 -11.23
C ALA A 246 12.85 2.03 -10.99
N SER A 247 14.02 2.60 -11.32
CA SER A 247 15.29 1.91 -11.11
C SER A 247 15.47 1.56 -9.63
N SER A 248 15.85 0.33 -9.34
CA SER A 248 16.14 -0.14 -7.98
C SER A 248 17.15 -1.28 -8.04
N ILE A 249 18.06 -1.38 -7.08
CA ILE A 249 19.20 -2.31 -7.15
C ILE A 249 19.45 -2.94 -5.80
N ARG A 250 19.67 -4.26 -5.80
CA ARG A 250 20.06 -5.02 -4.61
C ARG A 250 21.25 -5.91 -4.96
N LYS A 251 22.07 -6.21 -3.96
CA LYS A 251 23.05 -7.30 -4.04
C LYS A 251 22.57 -8.43 -3.13
N ILE A 252 22.33 -9.59 -3.73
CA ILE A 252 21.84 -10.78 -3.02
C ILE A 252 22.91 -11.85 -3.16
N LYS A 253 23.60 -12.12 -2.06
CA LYS A 253 24.82 -12.93 -2.04
C LYS A 253 25.89 -12.36 -3.01
N ASP A 254 26.29 -13.11 -4.03
CA ASP A 254 27.27 -12.69 -5.03
C ASP A 254 26.64 -12.14 -6.32
N LYS A 255 25.33 -11.88 -6.34
CA LYS A 255 24.59 -11.41 -7.52
C LYS A 255 24.06 -10.00 -7.35
N TYR A 256 24.12 -9.22 -8.43
CA TYR A 256 23.41 -7.96 -8.55
C TYR A 256 22.04 -8.23 -9.14
N VAL A 257 21.02 -7.62 -8.55
CA VAL A 257 19.61 -7.76 -8.92
C VAL A 257 19.05 -6.37 -9.15
N PHE A 258 18.85 -6.01 -10.41
CA PHE A 258 18.26 -4.75 -10.84
C PHE A 258 16.76 -4.93 -11.04
N ILE A 259 15.97 -4.19 -10.28
CA ILE A 259 14.51 -4.16 -10.29
C ILE A 259 14.07 -2.88 -10.98
N TYR A 260 13.00 -2.97 -11.76
CA TYR A 260 12.50 -1.85 -12.53
C TYR A 260 11.04 -2.07 -12.94
N SER A 261 10.34 -0.96 -13.18
CA SER A 261 9.02 -0.99 -13.81
C SER A 261 9.18 -1.20 -15.30
N ARG A 262 8.34 -2.06 -15.88
CA ARG A 262 8.39 -2.39 -17.31
C ARG A 262 7.02 -2.37 -17.94
N PHE A 263 7.00 -2.12 -19.25
CA PHE A 263 5.81 -2.41 -20.05
C PHE A 263 5.76 -3.90 -20.41
N THR A 264 4.65 -4.57 -20.13
CA THR A 264 4.39 -5.91 -20.68
C THR A 264 4.18 -5.85 -22.19
N LYS A 265 4.36 -6.97 -22.90
CA LYS A 265 3.92 -7.10 -24.29
C LYS A 265 2.39 -7.11 -24.35
N ASP A 266 1.85 -6.71 -25.50
CA ASP A 266 0.41 -6.85 -25.74
C ASP A 266 0.02 -8.34 -25.76
N GLY A 267 -1.04 -8.69 -25.02
CA GLY A 267 -1.47 -10.07 -24.82
C GLY A 267 -0.62 -10.89 -23.84
N GLU A 268 0.43 -10.31 -23.25
CA GLU A 268 1.21 -10.98 -22.20
C GLU A 268 0.31 -11.28 -20.99
N PHE A 269 0.38 -12.52 -20.49
CA PHE A 269 -0.52 -13.06 -19.46
C PHE A 269 -2.01 -13.12 -19.85
N GLY A 270 -2.36 -12.92 -21.13
CA GLY A 270 -3.75 -12.87 -21.58
C GLY A 270 -4.44 -11.52 -21.33
N LEU A 271 -3.67 -10.46 -21.06
CA LEU A 271 -4.17 -9.10 -20.80
C LEU A 271 -3.56 -8.08 -21.77
N PRO A 272 -4.19 -6.91 -21.97
CA PRO A 272 -3.59 -5.80 -22.70
C PRO A 272 -2.25 -5.36 -22.10
N THR A 273 -1.42 -4.68 -22.90
CA THR A 273 -0.16 -4.09 -22.43
C THR A 273 -0.38 -3.11 -21.26
N THR A 274 0.54 -3.10 -20.28
CA THR A 274 0.55 -2.17 -19.15
C THR A 274 1.97 -1.90 -18.68
N ASN A 275 2.21 -0.75 -18.04
CA ASN A 275 3.40 -0.44 -17.23
C ASN A 275 3.20 -0.73 -15.74
N TYR A 276 2.06 -1.29 -15.35
CA TYR A 276 1.74 -1.58 -13.95
C TYR A 276 2.39 -2.87 -13.44
N THR A 277 3.65 -3.14 -13.84
CA THR A 277 4.39 -4.34 -13.47
C THR A 277 5.83 -4.04 -13.09
N LEU A 278 6.29 -4.61 -11.97
CA LEU A 278 7.73 -4.65 -11.65
C LEU A 278 8.34 -5.96 -12.13
N ALA A 279 9.54 -5.87 -12.66
CA ALA A 279 10.35 -7.00 -13.07
C ALA A 279 11.77 -6.86 -12.53
N TYR A 280 12.56 -7.92 -12.69
CA TYR A 280 13.98 -7.89 -12.35
C TYR A 280 14.85 -8.51 -13.45
N CYS A 281 16.11 -8.12 -13.44
CA CYS A 281 17.19 -8.81 -14.09
C CYS A 281 18.39 -8.95 -13.15
N TYR A 282 19.24 -9.94 -13.39
CA TYR A 282 20.39 -10.21 -12.53
C TYR A 282 21.68 -10.43 -13.31
N GLY A 283 22.82 -10.23 -12.65
CA GLY A 283 24.14 -10.37 -13.27
C GLY A 283 25.28 -10.50 -12.26
N ASP A 284 26.47 -10.78 -12.77
CA ASP A 284 27.71 -10.93 -11.99
C ASP A 284 28.44 -9.59 -11.76
N ASN A 285 28.03 -8.51 -12.45
CA ASN A 285 28.62 -7.18 -12.30
C ASN A 285 27.52 -6.12 -12.12
N PRO A 286 27.79 -5.03 -11.39
CA PRO A 286 26.80 -4.00 -11.08
C PRO A 286 26.34 -3.20 -12.30
N LEU A 287 27.06 -3.26 -13.43
CA LEU A 287 26.73 -2.57 -14.68
C LEU A 287 26.40 -3.56 -15.82
N GLY A 288 26.11 -4.82 -15.49
CA GLY A 288 25.78 -5.87 -16.46
C GLY A 288 26.99 -6.61 -17.05
N PRO A 289 26.78 -7.47 -18.07
CA PRO A 289 25.51 -7.71 -18.75
C PRO A 289 24.47 -8.38 -17.85
N TRP A 290 23.20 -8.21 -18.20
CA TRP A 290 22.05 -8.64 -17.40
C TRP A 290 21.32 -9.82 -18.02
N THR A 291 20.75 -10.67 -17.16
CA THR A 291 19.82 -11.76 -17.52
C THR A 291 18.43 -11.43 -17.00
N TYR A 292 17.42 -11.42 -17.86
CA TYR A 292 16.04 -11.17 -17.45
C TYR A 292 15.54 -12.28 -16.50
N GLY A 293 14.95 -11.89 -15.38
CA GLY A 293 14.54 -12.78 -14.29
C GLY A 293 13.04 -13.04 -14.20
N GLY A 294 12.20 -12.14 -14.73
CA GLY A 294 10.74 -12.27 -14.70
C GLY A 294 10.04 -11.10 -14.01
N THR A 295 8.70 -11.17 -14.01
CA THR A 295 7.83 -10.25 -13.26
C THR A 295 7.83 -10.64 -11.77
N ILE A 296 7.93 -9.66 -10.88
CA ILE A 296 7.90 -9.87 -9.41
C ILE A 296 6.59 -9.39 -8.76
N ILE A 297 5.86 -8.48 -9.40
CA ILE A 297 4.49 -8.10 -9.01
C ILE A 297 3.77 -7.45 -10.20
N ASP A 298 2.46 -7.66 -10.29
CA ASP A 298 1.58 -7.05 -11.28
C ASP A 298 0.41 -6.35 -10.59
N GLY A 299 0.36 -5.02 -10.69
CA GLY A 299 -0.62 -4.16 -10.04
C GLY A 299 -2.05 -4.38 -10.51
N ARG A 300 -2.25 -5.09 -11.63
CA ARG A 300 -3.58 -5.47 -12.13
C ARG A 300 -4.23 -6.59 -11.33
N ALA A 301 -3.48 -7.25 -10.43
CA ALA A 301 -3.91 -8.42 -9.67
C ALA A 301 -4.47 -9.51 -10.61
N ARG A 302 -3.60 -10.13 -11.41
CA ARG A 302 -4.03 -11.12 -12.41
C ARG A 302 -4.72 -12.30 -11.73
N ASP A 303 -5.90 -12.66 -12.20
CA ASP A 303 -6.62 -13.87 -11.79
C ASP A 303 -7.54 -14.33 -12.93
N ILE A 304 -8.37 -15.35 -12.71
CA ILE A 304 -9.31 -15.91 -13.68
C ILE A 304 -10.76 -15.57 -13.29
N ASN A 305 -11.57 -15.19 -14.29
CA ASN A 305 -13.01 -15.01 -14.12
C ASN A 305 -13.76 -16.36 -14.07
N GLU A 306 -15.08 -16.34 -13.87
CA GLU A 306 -15.94 -17.54 -13.84
C GLU A 306 -15.76 -18.47 -15.06
N LYS A 307 -15.54 -17.91 -16.25
CA LYS A 307 -15.40 -18.64 -17.51
C LYS A 307 -14.00 -19.23 -17.71
N GLY A 308 -13.04 -18.85 -16.87
CA GLY A 308 -11.65 -19.26 -16.96
C GLY A 308 -10.75 -18.32 -17.79
N ASP A 309 -11.23 -17.14 -18.17
CA ASP A 309 -10.41 -16.14 -18.85
C ASP A 309 -9.58 -15.35 -17.83
N THR A 310 -8.34 -14.98 -18.18
CA THR A 310 -7.55 -14.05 -17.34
C THR A 310 -8.21 -12.68 -17.29
N ILE A 311 -8.26 -12.09 -16.10
CA ILE A 311 -8.77 -10.75 -15.84
C ILE A 311 -7.78 -9.94 -14.99
N ALA A 312 -7.90 -8.62 -15.08
CA ALA A 312 -7.42 -7.73 -14.04
C ALA A 312 -8.47 -7.72 -12.92
N SER A 313 -8.10 -8.17 -11.72
CA SER A 313 -8.99 -8.15 -10.56
C SER A 313 -8.80 -6.92 -9.67
N ALA A 314 -7.95 -5.97 -10.07
CA ALA A 314 -7.80 -4.66 -9.45
C ALA A 314 -7.79 -3.56 -10.54
N VAL A 315 -7.33 -2.35 -10.20
CA VAL A 315 -7.17 -1.25 -11.18
C VAL A 315 -6.27 -1.71 -12.32
N ALA A 316 -6.77 -1.69 -13.56
CA ALA A 316 -6.10 -2.31 -14.71
C ALA A 316 -4.94 -1.47 -15.29
N HIS A 317 -4.87 -0.19 -14.93
CA HIS A 317 -3.92 0.79 -15.46
C HIS A 317 -3.27 1.55 -14.31
N GLY A 318 -2.01 1.92 -14.50
CA GLY A 318 -1.25 2.70 -13.53
C GLY A 318 0.26 2.55 -13.68
N ASN A 319 1.00 3.41 -12.98
CA ASN A 319 2.41 3.17 -12.71
C ASN A 319 2.59 2.25 -11.50
N THR A 320 3.76 1.61 -11.41
CA THR A 320 4.22 0.94 -10.20
C THR A 320 5.71 1.22 -10.03
N HIS A 321 6.14 1.26 -8.79
CA HIS A 321 7.51 1.49 -8.36
C HIS A 321 7.70 0.77 -7.03
N GLY A 322 8.86 0.17 -6.84
CA GLY A 322 9.28 -0.36 -5.56
C GLY A 322 10.47 -1.30 -5.70
N SER A 323 10.72 -2.07 -4.66
CA SER A 323 11.89 -2.94 -4.58
C SER A 323 11.61 -4.19 -3.75
N ILE A 324 12.65 -4.95 -3.43
CA ILE A 324 12.60 -6.07 -2.52
C ILE A 324 13.48 -5.83 -1.29
N CYS A 325 13.07 -6.40 -0.16
CA CYS A 325 13.82 -6.36 1.08
C CYS A 325 13.66 -7.66 1.86
N GLU A 326 14.76 -8.15 2.43
CA GLU A 326 14.73 -9.25 3.40
C GLU A 326 14.57 -8.68 4.80
N ILE A 327 13.51 -9.08 5.49
CA ILE A 327 13.23 -8.65 6.85
C ILE A 327 13.01 -9.89 7.70
N ASN A 328 13.87 -10.06 8.70
CA ASN A 328 13.81 -11.19 9.64
C ASN A 328 13.73 -12.57 8.95
N GLY A 329 14.45 -12.75 7.84
CA GLY A 329 14.52 -14.00 7.08
C GLY A 329 13.38 -14.23 6.09
N GLN A 330 12.44 -13.30 5.94
CA GLN A 330 11.41 -13.31 4.90
C GLN A 330 11.69 -12.21 3.87
N TRP A 331 11.64 -12.57 2.59
CA TRP A 331 11.71 -11.59 1.50
C TRP A 331 10.33 -11.04 1.18
N TYR A 332 10.29 -9.74 0.89
CA TYR A 332 9.09 -9.04 0.48
C TYR A 332 9.34 -8.23 -0.78
N VAL A 333 8.35 -8.14 -1.66
CA VAL A 333 8.27 -7.11 -2.71
C VAL A 333 7.39 -5.96 -2.22
N PHE A 334 7.92 -4.76 -2.29
CA PHE A 334 7.26 -3.50 -2.01
C PHE A 334 6.82 -2.89 -3.33
N TYR A 335 5.60 -2.37 -3.37
CA TYR A 335 5.00 -1.74 -4.53
C TYR A 335 3.92 -0.76 -4.05
N HIS A 336 3.14 -0.20 -4.98
CA HIS A 336 1.99 0.60 -4.61
C HIS A 336 0.75 0.24 -5.42
N ARG A 337 -0.42 0.65 -4.91
CA ARG A 337 -1.69 0.60 -5.64
C ARG A 337 -2.28 1.98 -5.83
N GLN A 338 -3.08 2.17 -6.87
CA GLN A 338 -3.92 3.35 -7.05
C GLN A 338 -5.26 3.23 -6.30
N THR A 339 -5.75 4.36 -5.78
CA THR A 339 -7.11 4.54 -5.25
C THR A 339 -7.79 5.73 -5.91
N GLY A 340 -9.08 5.95 -5.61
CA GLY A 340 -9.82 7.06 -6.20
C GLY A 340 -10.11 6.86 -7.68
N THR A 341 -10.27 7.96 -8.40
CA THR A 341 -10.65 8.00 -9.83
C THR A 341 -9.55 8.60 -10.72
N ASP A 342 -8.34 8.70 -10.20
CA ASP A 342 -7.16 9.20 -10.89
C ASP A 342 -5.91 8.46 -10.38
N GLU A 343 -4.75 8.79 -10.94
CA GLU A 343 -3.49 8.13 -10.59
C GLU A 343 -2.73 8.80 -9.43
N TYR A 344 -3.30 9.81 -8.76
CA TYR A 344 -2.60 10.70 -7.83
C TYR A 344 -2.81 10.37 -6.35
N THR A 345 -3.36 9.19 -6.05
CA THR A 345 -3.59 8.73 -4.68
C THR A 345 -3.14 7.29 -4.54
N ARG A 346 -1.81 7.12 -4.44
CA ARG A 346 -1.18 5.80 -4.43
C ARG A 346 -0.80 5.37 -3.02
N GLN A 347 -1.11 4.13 -2.66
CA GLN A 347 -0.91 3.57 -1.33
C GLN A 347 0.17 2.50 -1.33
N ALA A 348 0.98 2.47 -0.28
CA ALA A 348 2.08 1.52 -0.12
C ALA A 348 1.59 0.09 0.14
N MET A 349 2.10 -0.87 -0.64
CA MET A 349 1.70 -2.27 -0.62
C MET A 349 2.91 -3.20 -0.49
N VAL A 350 2.69 -4.38 0.07
CA VAL A 350 3.73 -5.40 0.20
C VAL A 350 3.21 -6.80 -0.11
N ALA A 351 4.03 -7.68 -0.66
CA ALA A 351 3.71 -9.10 -0.78
C ALA A 351 4.93 -9.96 -0.42
N PRO A 352 4.75 -11.11 0.26
CA PRO A 352 5.83 -12.04 0.50
C PRO A 352 6.29 -12.68 -0.81
N ILE A 353 7.60 -12.90 -0.93
CA ILE A 353 8.23 -13.58 -2.07
C ILE A 353 9.31 -14.56 -1.58
N GLU A 354 9.63 -15.54 -2.41
CA GLU A 354 10.81 -16.39 -2.25
C GLU A 354 11.94 -15.88 -3.15
N VAL A 355 13.16 -15.87 -2.61
CA VAL A 355 14.39 -15.56 -3.37
C VAL A 355 15.35 -16.73 -3.26
N LYS A 356 15.76 -17.27 -4.40
CA LYS A 356 16.75 -18.37 -4.52
C LYS A 356 17.91 -17.89 -5.38
N VAL A 357 19.13 -18.10 -4.87
CA VAL A 357 20.37 -17.71 -5.57
C VAL A 357 21.31 -18.89 -5.66
N GLU A 358 21.63 -19.28 -6.89
CA GLU A 358 22.77 -20.11 -7.24
C GLU A 358 24.01 -19.20 -7.36
N GLU A 359 24.94 -19.33 -6.41
CA GLU A 359 26.15 -18.51 -6.35
C GLU A 359 27.22 -18.98 -7.35
N GLY A 360 28.19 -18.11 -7.62
CA GLY A 360 29.30 -18.35 -8.53
C GLY A 360 29.03 -17.81 -9.94
N LYS A 361 30.09 -17.61 -10.72
CA LYS A 361 30.03 -17.00 -12.05
C LYS A 361 29.00 -17.69 -12.96
N GLY A 362 28.06 -16.93 -13.51
CA GLY A 362 26.96 -17.43 -14.35
C GLY A 362 25.83 -18.12 -13.59
N GLY A 363 25.84 -18.08 -12.26
CA GLY A 363 24.75 -18.56 -11.41
C GLY A 363 23.46 -17.76 -11.59
N LYS A 364 22.34 -18.34 -11.15
CA LYS A 364 20.97 -17.85 -11.37
C LYS A 364 20.36 -17.22 -10.12
N VAL A 365 19.54 -16.20 -10.33
CA VAL A 365 18.59 -15.69 -9.33
C VAL A 365 17.17 -16.07 -9.78
N GLU A 366 16.39 -16.63 -8.87
CA GLU A 366 14.95 -16.88 -9.03
C GLU A 366 14.19 -16.16 -7.92
N ILE A 367 13.27 -15.28 -8.33
CA ILE A 367 12.35 -14.57 -7.42
C ILE A 367 10.93 -14.98 -7.79
N SER A 368 10.14 -15.41 -6.82
CA SER A 368 8.72 -15.69 -7.04
C SER A 368 7.95 -14.39 -7.27
N GLU A 369 6.90 -14.44 -8.08
CA GLU A 369 5.96 -13.32 -8.17
C GLU A 369 5.13 -13.21 -6.89
N GLY A 370 5.04 -12.01 -6.32
CA GLY A 370 4.21 -11.71 -5.17
C GLY A 370 2.72 -11.69 -5.53
N GLU A 371 1.87 -12.07 -4.58
CA GLU A 371 0.42 -11.99 -4.76
C GLU A 371 -0.11 -10.59 -4.38
N TYR A 372 -0.99 -10.03 -5.22
CA TYR A 372 -1.75 -8.83 -4.89
C TYR A 372 -2.85 -9.18 -3.85
N ASN A 373 -2.63 -8.78 -2.60
CA ASN A 373 -3.44 -9.25 -1.47
C ASN A 373 -3.70 -8.15 -0.42
N SER A 374 -4.64 -8.44 0.50
CA SER A 374 -5.00 -7.63 1.66
C SER A 374 -4.18 -7.94 2.92
N GLU A 375 -3.48 -9.08 3.01
CA GLU A 375 -2.82 -9.50 4.26
C GLU A 375 -1.47 -8.80 4.51
N GLY A 376 -0.75 -8.42 3.44
CA GLY A 376 0.54 -7.73 3.54
C GLY A 376 1.55 -8.48 4.42
N PHE A 377 2.01 -7.85 5.50
CA PHE A 377 2.93 -8.46 6.47
C PHE A 377 2.28 -9.53 7.38
N SER A 378 0.96 -9.63 7.40
CA SER A 378 0.22 -10.60 8.23
C SER A 378 0.24 -11.98 7.55
N LEU A 379 1.40 -12.63 7.48
CA LEU A 379 1.61 -13.88 6.70
C LEU A 379 0.67 -15.02 7.11
N ASN A 380 0.24 -15.02 8.37
CA ASN A 380 -0.72 -16.00 8.87
C ASN A 380 -2.16 -15.66 8.45
N GLY A 381 -2.43 -14.52 7.82
CA GLY A 381 -3.75 -13.96 7.51
C GLY A 381 -4.17 -12.86 8.49
N LEU A 382 -5.13 -12.05 8.07
CA LEU A 382 -5.79 -11.02 8.87
C LEU A 382 -6.67 -11.66 9.95
N ASP A 383 -6.76 -11.04 11.13
CA ASP A 383 -7.69 -11.47 12.17
C ASP A 383 -9.13 -11.09 11.77
N PRO A 384 -10.03 -12.05 11.50
CA PRO A 384 -11.40 -11.76 11.09
C PRO A 384 -12.24 -11.11 12.21
N PHE A 385 -11.80 -11.19 13.47
CA PHE A 385 -12.47 -10.61 14.63
C PHE A 385 -12.03 -9.17 14.93
N GLU A 386 -11.09 -8.63 14.16
CA GLU A 386 -10.78 -7.22 14.12
C GLU A 386 -11.69 -6.50 13.11
N ARG A 387 -12.02 -5.23 13.40
CA ARG A 387 -12.80 -4.42 12.45
C ARG A 387 -11.88 -3.82 11.40
N HIS A 388 -12.02 -4.30 10.18
CA HIS A 388 -11.21 -3.90 9.04
C HIS A 388 -11.96 -2.91 8.16
N SER A 389 -11.27 -1.86 7.71
CA SER A 389 -11.78 -0.95 6.68
C SER A 389 -12.10 -1.71 5.39
N ALA A 390 -13.22 -1.39 4.74
CA ALA A 390 -13.55 -1.97 3.44
C ALA A 390 -12.48 -1.66 2.39
N GLY A 391 -11.73 -0.58 2.59
CA GLY A 391 -10.63 -0.11 1.76
C GLY A 391 -9.47 -1.09 1.59
N ILE A 392 -9.28 -2.08 2.48
CA ILE A 392 -8.20 -3.07 2.32
C ILE A 392 -8.47 -4.09 1.19
N ALA A 393 -9.58 -3.93 0.47
CA ALA A 393 -9.95 -4.78 -0.66
C ALA A 393 -8.80 -4.94 -1.66
N SER A 394 -8.51 -6.18 -2.03
CA SER A 394 -7.48 -6.54 -3.01
C SER A 394 -8.08 -7.14 -4.29
N TRP A 395 -9.41 -7.20 -4.37
CA TRP A 395 -10.18 -7.65 -5.53
C TRP A 395 -11.35 -6.70 -5.76
N LEU A 396 -11.44 -6.12 -6.96
CA LEU A 396 -12.43 -5.15 -7.40
C LEU A 396 -12.74 -5.41 -8.87
N THR A 397 -13.84 -6.10 -9.15
CA THR A 397 -14.30 -6.36 -10.52
C THR A 397 -15.71 -5.84 -10.72
N ALA A 398 -16.05 -5.51 -11.96
CA ALA A 398 -17.37 -5.05 -12.38
C ALA A 398 -17.82 -5.80 -13.65
N PRO A 399 -19.12 -5.74 -14.02
CA PRO A 399 -19.61 -6.35 -15.27
C PRO A 399 -19.01 -5.75 -16.55
N LYS A 400 -18.38 -4.58 -16.43
CA LYS A 400 -17.77 -3.83 -17.52
C LYS A 400 -16.41 -3.32 -17.10
N ASP A 401 -15.44 -3.48 -17.99
CA ASP A 401 -14.07 -3.01 -17.77
C ASP A 401 -14.02 -1.50 -17.54
N PRO A 402 -13.13 -1.03 -16.64
CA PRO A 402 -12.90 0.39 -16.46
C PRO A 402 -12.36 1.04 -17.74
N ILE A 403 -12.62 2.33 -17.91
CA ILE A 403 -12.00 3.13 -18.98
C ILE A 403 -10.92 3.99 -18.34
N HIS A 404 -9.72 3.95 -18.91
CA HIS A 404 -8.61 4.81 -18.52
C HIS A 404 -8.34 5.86 -19.59
N GLU A 405 -8.38 7.13 -19.17
CA GLU A 405 -7.99 8.29 -19.97
C GLU A 405 -7.04 9.13 -19.10
N TYR A 406 -5.74 8.89 -19.25
CA TYR A 406 -4.70 9.48 -18.40
C TYR A 406 -4.99 10.95 -18.06
N PRO A 407 -5.00 11.33 -16.76
CA PRO A 407 -4.69 10.51 -15.58
C PRO A 407 -5.93 9.85 -14.92
N ASN A 408 -7.09 9.83 -15.58
CA ASN A 408 -8.36 9.50 -14.95
C ASN A 408 -8.81 8.06 -15.22
N ASN A 409 -9.46 7.48 -14.22
CA ASN A 409 -10.09 6.18 -14.26
C ASN A 409 -11.61 6.31 -14.11
N LYS A 410 -12.36 5.71 -15.03
CA LYS A 410 -13.82 5.59 -14.94
C LYS A 410 -14.21 4.15 -14.66
N PHE A 411 -14.72 3.91 -13.45
CA PHE A 411 -15.21 2.61 -13.02
C PHE A 411 -16.70 2.41 -13.33
N PHE A 412 -17.08 1.18 -13.67
CA PHE A 412 -18.48 0.75 -13.88
C PHE A 412 -18.99 -0.18 -12.75
N GLY A 413 -18.24 -0.23 -11.66
CA GLY A 413 -18.56 -0.95 -10.43
C GLY A 413 -17.62 -0.50 -9.31
N SER A 414 -17.40 -1.39 -8.35
CA SER A 414 -16.69 -1.09 -7.11
C SER A 414 -15.28 -0.51 -7.32
N TYR A 415 -14.95 0.54 -6.56
CA TYR A 415 -13.58 1.04 -6.41
C TYR A 415 -13.35 1.58 -4.99
N VAL A 416 -12.09 1.64 -4.57
CA VAL A 416 -11.70 2.21 -3.28
C VAL A 416 -11.61 3.73 -3.41
N GLU A 417 -12.39 4.45 -2.62
CA GLU A 417 -12.35 5.92 -2.58
C GLU A 417 -11.11 6.42 -1.83
N ALA A 418 -10.40 7.41 -2.36
CA ALA A 418 -9.26 8.04 -1.69
C ALA A 418 -9.69 8.79 -0.41
N SER A 419 -8.82 8.80 0.61
CA SER A 419 -9.04 9.50 1.87
C SER A 419 -7.75 10.21 2.32
N TYR A 420 -7.84 11.27 3.12
CA TYR A 420 -6.68 12.07 3.55
C TYR A 420 -6.57 12.23 5.07
N GLY A 421 -7.29 11.38 5.82
CA GLY A 421 -7.19 11.28 7.27
C GLY A 421 -7.93 12.39 8.02
N GLY A 422 -8.99 12.92 7.42
CA GLY A 422 -9.87 13.92 8.03
C GLY A 422 -11.03 13.29 8.77
N GLU A 423 -11.52 13.96 9.81
CA GLU A 423 -12.78 13.58 10.45
C GLU A 423 -13.96 13.87 9.52
N PRO A 424 -15.12 13.20 9.71
CA PRO A 424 -16.32 13.47 8.92
C PRO A 424 -16.67 14.96 8.87
N GLY A 425 -16.78 15.50 7.66
CA GLY A 425 -17.11 16.91 7.40
C GLY A 425 -15.91 17.82 7.12
N MET A 426 -14.67 17.34 7.27
CA MET A 426 -13.48 18.08 6.83
C MET A 426 -13.38 18.13 5.30
N SER A 427 -12.89 19.25 4.77
CA SER A 427 -12.43 19.33 3.37
C SER A 427 -11.16 18.51 3.17
N LYS A 428 -10.79 18.23 1.91
CA LYS A 428 -9.52 17.54 1.61
C LYS A 428 -8.31 18.33 2.11
N GLU A 429 -8.36 19.65 1.96
CA GLU A 429 -7.31 20.57 2.41
C GLU A 429 -7.19 20.58 3.94
N GLU A 430 -8.31 20.59 4.66
CA GLU A 430 -8.32 20.50 6.13
C GLU A 430 -7.77 19.17 6.62
N ALA A 431 -8.15 18.06 5.95
CA ALA A 431 -7.66 16.72 6.26
C ALA A 431 -6.14 16.60 6.04
N LEU A 432 -5.63 17.10 4.91
CA LEU A 432 -4.19 17.13 4.62
C LEU A 432 -3.41 17.93 5.67
N ALA A 433 -3.90 19.10 6.05
CA ALA A 433 -3.24 19.97 7.03
C ALA A 433 -3.29 19.40 8.47
N SER A 434 -4.23 18.49 8.76
CA SER A 434 -4.39 17.91 10.09
C SER A 434 -3.19 17.05 10.48
N LYS A 435 -2.61 17.34 11.65
CA LYS A 435 -1.55 16.51 12.25
C LYS A 435 -2.08 15.46 13.22
N ALA A 436 -3.35 15.53 13.63
CA ALA A 436 -3.94 14.61 14.60
C ALA A 436 -3.95 13.15 14.13
N LYS A 437 -3.98 12.93 12.81
CA LYS A 437 -3.89 11.60 12.20
C LYS A 437 -2.56 10.90 12.48
N TYR A 438 -1.45 11.64 12.63
CA TYR A 438 -0.13 11.06 12.93
C TYR A 438 0.00 10.57 14.38
N ASP A 439 -0.79 11.10 15.31
CA ASP A 439 -0.77 10.66 16.72
C ASP A 439 -1.43 9.29 16.91
N ALA A 440 -2.39 8.96 16.05
CA ALA A 440 -3.13 7.70 16.08
C ALA A 440 -3.41 7.19 14.64
N PRO A 441 -2.36 6.80 13.90
CA PRO A 441 -2.41 6.64 12.44
C PRO A 441 -3.36 5.55 11.96
N TYR A 442 -3.56 4.51 12.77
CA TYR A 442 -4.42 3.38 12.47
C TYR A 442 -5.80 3.45 13.12
N ASP A 443 -6.13 4.55 13.81
CA ASP A 443 -7.46 4.75 14.38
C ASP A 443 -8.50 4.84 13.26
N LEU A 444 -9.53 4.01 13.31
CA LEU A 444 -10.59 3.95 12.28
C LEU A 444 -11.32 5.28 12.06
N ARG A 445 -11.20 6.26 12.97
CA ARG A 445 -11.67 7.64 12.74
C ARG A 445 -11.00 8.30 11.54
N TYR A 446 -9.74 7.97 11.26
CA TYR A 446 -8.95 8.51 10.16
C TYR A 446 -8.63 7.43 9.13
N ASN A 447 -8.37 6.21 9.59
CA ASN A 447 -7.88 5.08 8.81
C ASN A 447 -9.00 4.27 8.16
N THR A 448 -9.81 4.93 7.32
CA THR A 448 -10.88 4.29 6.56
C THR A 448 -10.89 4.81 5.12
N ASN A 449 -10.92 3.88 4.16
CA ASN A 449 -11.34 4.18 2.79
C ASN A 449 -12.61 3.38 2.55
N ARG A 450 -13.59 4.01 1.92
CA ARG A 450 -14.84 3.35 1.56
C ARG A 450 -14.68 2.64 0.22
N VAL A 451 -15.37 1.52 0.05
CA VAL A 451 -15.58 0.94 -1.28
C VAL A 451 -16.93 1.42 -1.77
N VAL A 452 -16.90 2.21 -2.85
CA VAL A 452 -18.07 2.92 -3.39
C VAL A 452 -18.46 2.36 -4.75
N ASN A 453 -19.60 2.79 -5.27
CA ASN A 453 -20.11 2.39 -6.59
C ASN A 453 -20.30 0.86 -6.72
N ASN A 454 -20.79 0.22 -5.65
CA ASN A 454 -21.05 -1.21 -5.61
C ASN A 454 -22.33 -1.53 -6.40
N THR A 455 -22.19 -1.66 -7.72
CA THR A 455 -23.29 -1.90 -8.66
C THR A 455 -23.58 -3.40 -8.81
N ASP A 456 -24.72 -3.75 -9.41
CA ASP A 456 -25.02 -5.12 -9.82
C ASP A 456 -23.84 -5.77 -10.57
N GLY A 457 -23.51 -7.00 -10.17
CA GLY A 457 -22.41 -7.80 -10.71
C GLY A 457 -21.02 -7.33 -10.32
N SER A 458 -20.89 -6.30 -9.47
CA SER A 458 -19.61 -5.98 -8.84
C SER A 458 -19.19 -7.08 -7.87
N ILE A 459 -17.88 -7.26 -7.72
CA ILE A 459 -17.29 -8.18 -6.73
C ILE A 459 -16.18 -7.43 -6.01
N VAL A 460 -16.26 -7.43 -4.68
CA VAL A 460 -15.23 -6.90 -3.78
C VAL A 460 -14.65 -8.06 -2.99
N GLY A 461 -13.33 -8.18 -2.88
CA GLY A 461 -12.71 -9.30 -2.17
C GLY A 461 -11.47 -8.95 -1.36
N TYR A 462 -11.21 -9.81 -0.38
CA TYR A 462 -10.22 -9.63 0.68
C TYR A 462 -9.40 -10.92 0.81
N LYS A 463 -8.08 -10.82 0.65
CA LYS A 463 -7.15 -11.95 0.64
C LYS A 463 -6.04 -11.73 1.69
N TYR A 464 -5.97 -12.39 2.83
CA TYR A 464 -6.84 -13.44 3.35
C TYR A 464 -7.09 -13.24 4.84
N PHE A 465 -8.19 -13.78 5.35
CA PHE A 465 -8.50 -13.85 6.78
C PHE A 465 -8.13 -15.21 7.35
N ASN A 466 -7.65 -15.26 8.58
CA ASN A 466 -7.33 -16.50 9.29
C ASN A 466 -8.31 -16.81 10.41
N PHE A 467 -8.99 -17.93 10.28
CA PHE A 467 -10.02 -18.41 11.19
C PHE A 467 -9.51 -19.57 12.09
N ASP A 468 -8.20 -19.74 12.24
CA ASP A 468 -7.60 -20.68 13.21
C ASP A 468 -7.57 -20.14 14.66
N ALA A 469 -8.25 -19.01 14.92
CA ALA A 469 -8.29 -18.42 16.25
C ALA A 469 -8.96 -19.34 17.29
N GLU A 470 -8.39 -19.43 18.50
CA GLU A 470 -8.98 -20.18 19.63
C GLU A 470 -10.45 -19.82 19.91
N ARG A 471 -10.84 -18.59 19.57
CA ARG A 471 -12.21 -18.06 19.71
C ARG A 471 -13.24 -18.80 18.87
N LEU A 472 -12.85 -19.57 17.87
CA LEU A 472 -13.74 -20.40 17.04
C LEU A 472 -14.00 -21.80 17.62
N ALA A 473 -13.59 -22.08 18.87
CA ALA A 473 -13.87 -23.36 19.53
C ALA A 473 -15.37 -23.70 19.65
N ASN A 474 -16.27 -22.72 19.47
CA ASN A 474 -17.70 -22.94 19.27
C ASN A 474 -18.25 -21.94 18.23
N PRO A 475 -18.25 -22.28 16.93
CA PRO A 475 -18.61 -21.35 15.85
C PRO A 475 -20.11 -21.05 15.77
N ALA A 476 -20.92 -21.66 16.65
CA ALA A 476 -22.35 -21.38 16.73
C ALA A 476 -22.59 -19.87 16.91
N ASN A 477 -23.48 -19.32 16.10
CA ASN A 477 -23.83 -17.89 16.06
C ASN A 477 -22.73 -16.96 15.51
N LEU A 478 -21.74 -17.48 14.78
CA LEU A 478 -20.84 -16.62 14.00
C LEU A 478 -21.63 -15.84 12.95
N MET A 479 -21.38 -14.53 12.91
CA MET A 479 -21.95 -13.60 11.94
C MET A 479 -20.85 -12.73 11.35
N LEU A 480 -21.07 -12.26 10.13
CA LEU A 480 -20.33 -11.14 9.54
C LEU A 480 -21.17 -9.87 9.72
N VAL A 481 -20.58 -8.82 10.26
CA VAL A 481 -21.20 -7.49 10.30
C VAL A 481 -20.52 -6.61 9.26
N LEU A 482 -21.33 -6.09 8.33
CA LEU A 482 -20.92 -5.06 7.38
C LEU A 482 -21.43 -3.71 7.88
N ARG A 483 -20.55 -2.73 8.02
CA ARG A 483 -20.96 -1.33 8.14
C ARG A 483 -21.03 -0.72 6.74
N LEU A 484 -22.21 -0.21 6.39
CA LEU A 484 -22.48 0.32 5.06
C LEU A 484 -23.50 1.46 5.06
N ILE A 485 -23.56 2.21 3.96
CA ILE A 485 -24.59 3.22 3.70
C ILE A 485 -25.43 2.72 2.50
N PRO A 486 -26.68 2.30 2.68
CA PRO A 486 -27.57 1.93 1.58
C PRO A 486 -27.84 3.14 0.66
N GLU A 487 -27.97 2.92 -0.65
CA GLU A 487 -28.18 3.99 -1.64
C GLU A 487 -29.58 3.98 -2.29
N GLY A 488 -30.55 3.33 -1.63
CA GLY A 488 -31.95 3.34 -2.05
C GLY A 488 -32.23 2.46 -3.27
N VAL A 489 -31.49 1.37 -3.43
CA VAL A 489 -31.66 0.38 -4.50
C VAL A 489 -31.90 -1.00 -3.90
N ASP A 490 -32.91 -1.72 -4.39
CA ASP A 490 -33.15 -3.10 -4.01
C ASP A 490 -32.04 -4.01 -4.55
N GLY A 491 -31.51 -4.90 -3.71
CA GLY A 491 -30.51 -5.87 -4.13
C GLY A 491 -30.08 -6.82 -3.03
N THR A 492 -29.06 -7.62 -3.33
CA THR A 492 -28.48 -8.61 -2.42
C THR A 492 -26.97 -8.48 -2.42
N ILE A 493 -26.37 -8.64 -1.24
CA ILE A 493 -24.94 -8.89 -1.07
C ILE A 493 -24.80 -10.37 -0.70
N GLU A 494 -24.15 -11.16 -1.55
CA GLU A 494 -23.76 -12.53 -1.23
C GLU A 494 -22.34 -12.56 -0.69
N VAL A 495 -22.11 -13.36 0.34
CA VAL A 495 -20.79 -13.57 0.95
C VAL A 495 -20.25 -14.90 0.45
N MET A 496 -19.16 -14.85 -0.30
CA MET A 496 -18.50 -16.00 -0.91
C MET A 496 -17.14 -16.20 -0.27
N MET A 497 -16.75 -17.45 -0.09
CA MET A 497 -15.46 -17.85 0.46
C MET A 497 -14.60 -18.53 -0.61
N ASP A 498 -13.30 -18.23 -0.58
CA ASP A 498 -12.20 -18.72 -1.44
C ASP A 498 -12.29 -18.34 -2.93
N ARG A 499 -13.48 -18.35 -3.53
CA ARG A 499 -13.75 -17.83 -4.88
C ARG A 499 -15.13 -17.17 -4.90
N PRO A 500 -15.33 -16.15 -5.75
CA PRO A 500 -16.64 -15.50 -5.85
C PRO A 500 -17.68 -16.31 -6.64
N TRP A 501 -17.30 -17.45 -7.21
CA TRP A 501 -18.19 -18.32 -7.99
C TRP A 501 -18.13 -19.78 -7.51
N GLU A 502 -19.30 -20.37 -7.27
CA GLU A 502 -19.42 -21.80 -6.89
C GLU A 502 -18.90 -22.75 -7.97
N SER A 503 -19.07 -22.36 -9.24
CA SER A 503 -18.55 -23.06 -10.41
C SER A 503 -17.02 -23.20 -10.42
N GLN A 504 -16.32 -22.39 -9.63
CA GLN A 504 -14.87 -22.44 -9.43
C GLN A 504 -14.45 -22.88 -8.02
N GLY A 505 -15.35 -23.55 -7.29
CA GLY A 505 -15.06 -24.06 -5.95
C GLY A 505 -15.26 -23.03 -4.82
N GLY A 506 -15.81 -21.86 -5.13
CA GLY A 506 -16.26 -20.90 -4.12
C GLY A 506 -17.42 -21.45 -3.30
N LYS A 507 -17.55 -20.98 -2.06
CA LYS A 507 -18.65 -21.40 -1.17
C LYS A 507 -19.45 -20.20 -0.73
N LYS A 508 -20.76 -20.21 -0.95
CA LYS A 508 -21.66 -19.19 -0.41
C LYS A 508 -21.86 -19.43 1.09
N ILE A 509 -21.38 -18.51 1.92
CA ILE A 509 -21.41 -18.64 3.38
C ILE A 509 -22.44 -17.74 4.04
N GLY A 510 -23.02 -16.77 3.33
CA GLY A 510 -24.05 -15.89 3.85
C GLY A 510 -24.62 -14.97 2.77
N GLU A 511 -25.71 -14.27 3.09
CA GLU A 511 -26.27 -13.22 2.23
C GLU A 511 -27.11 -12.23 3.04
N THR A 512 -27.31 -11.04 2.50
CA THR A 512 -28.26 -10.07 3.03
C THR A 512 -28.93 -9.28 1.91
N ALA A 513 -30.18 -8.87 2.13
CA ALA A 513 -30.92 -8.04 1.20
C ALA A 513 -30.82 -6.56 1.60
N LEU A 514 -30.52 -5.71 0.63
CA LEU A 514 -30.68 -4.27 0.73
C LEU A 514 -32.02 -3.87 0.12
N LYS A 515 -32.77 -3.02 0.81
CA LYS A 515 -34.07 -2.53 0.34
C LYS A 515 -34.00 -1.05 0.01
N ALA A 516 -34.72 -0.65 -1.04
CA ALA A 516 -34.73 0.73 -1.50
C ALA A 516 -35.25 1.74 -0.45
N ASP A 517 -36.02 1.27 0.53
CA ASP A 517 -36.57 2.07 1.63
C ASP A 517 -35.68 2.09 2.89
N MET A 518 -34.52 1.43 2.89
CA MET A 518 -33.55 1.55 3.97
C MET A 518 -33.06 3.00 4.09
N ASN A 519 -32.82 3.46 5.33
CA ASN A 519 -32.25 4.77 5.58
C ASN A 519 -30.86 4.88 4.92
N GLN A 520 -30.62 5.95 4.19
CA GLN A 520 -29.34 6.21 3.49
C GLN A 520 -28.32 6.86 4.45
N THR A 521 -28.10 6.19 5.56
CA THR A 521 -27.16 6.55 6.62
C THR A 521 -26.35 5.32 7.00
N THR A 522 -25.18 5.52 7.62
CA THR A 522 -24.38 4.42 8.18
C THR A 522 -25.24 3.46 8.99
N THR A 523 -25.20 2.19 8.61
CA THR A 523 -26.00 1.11 9.14
C THR A 523 -25.14 -0.14 9.26
N ASP A 524 -25.20 -0.80 10.42
CA ASP A 524 -24.59 -2.13 10.60
C ASP A 524 -25.59 -3.20 10.14
N VAL A 525 -25.16 -4.05 9.21
CA VAL A 525 -25.94 -5.17 8.66
C VAL A 525 -25.29 -6.48 9.09
N ALA A 526 -25.98 -7.25 9.92
CA ALA A 526 -25.53 -8.57 10.36
C ALA A 526 -25.94 -9.66 9.36
N ILE A 527 -24.99 -10.51 9.00
CA ILE A 527 -25.12 -11.61 8.05
C ILE A 527 -24.78 -12.91 8.80
N GLY A 528 -25.76 -13.79 8.96
CA GLY A 528 -25.52 -15.10 9.55
C GLY A 528 -24.62 -15.96 8.66
N ILE A 529 -23.59 -16.58 9.24
CA ILE A 529 -22.76 -17.54 8.53
C ILE A 529 -23.46 -18.90 8.48
N SER A 530 -23.44 -19.58 7.34
CA SER A 530 -24.12 -20.86 7.15
C SER A 530 -23.57 -21.91 8.10
N LYS A 531 -24.46 -22.78 8.59
CA LYS A 531 -24.09 -23.87 9.51
C LYS A 531 -23.03 -24.79 8.91
N GLU A 532 -23.12 -25.06 7.61
CA GLU A 532 -22.13 -25.88 6.91
C GLU A 532 -20.74 -25.24 6.95
N ALA A 533 -20.64 -23.94 6.66
CA ALA A 533 -19.37 -23.23 6.74
C ALA A 533 -18.81 -23.26 8.17
N GLN A 534 -19.65 -22.96 9.17
CA GLN A 534 -19.27 -23.00 10.59
C GLN A 534 -18.71 -24.35 11.04
N GLU A 535 -19.25 -25.46 10.54
CA GLU A 535 -18.88 -26.81 11.00
C GLU A 535 -17.70 -27.41 10.23
N LYS A 536 -17.46 -27.01 8.98
CA LYS A 536 -16.56 -27.76 8.08
C LYS A 536 -15.54 -26.93 7.32
N ASP A 537 -15.83 -25.66 7.07
CA ASP A 537 -15.12 -24.93 6.02
C ASP A 537 -14.31 -23.74 6.53
N LEU A 538 -14.53 -23.27 7.75
CA LEU A 538 -13.85 -22.07 8.26
C LEU A 538 -12.40 -22.30 8.68
N ALA A 539 -11.93 -23.53 8.92
CA ALA A 539 -10.58 -23.71 9.45
C ALA A 539 -9.49 -23.29 8.44
N GLY A 540 -8.54 -22.47 8.89
CA GLY A 540 -7.43 -21.97 8.10
C GLY A 540 -7.64 -20.57 7.53
N LYS A 541 -6.89 -20.32 6.43
CA LYS A 541 -6.81 -19.02 5.76
C LYS A 541 -7.72 -18.99 4.54
N HIS A 542 -8.64 -18.04 4.51
CA HIS A 542 -9.69 -17.93 3.48
C HIS A 542 -9.78 -16.54 2.87
N ALA A 543 -10.07 -16.50 1.58
CA ALA A 543 -10.45 -15.26 0.91
C ALA A 543 -11.95 -15.03 1.08
N ILE A 544 -12.37 -13.79 1.32
CA ILE A 544 -13.78 -13.44 1.46
C ILE A 544 -14.16 -12.46 0.35
N PHE A 545 -15.27 -12.73 -0.33
CA PHE A 545 -15.78 -11.91 -1.43
C PHE A 545 -17.23 -11.52 -1.18
N PHE A 546 -17.57 -10.30 -1.60
CA PHE A 546 -18.92 -9.76 -1.64
C PHE A 546 -19.35 -9.63 -3.09
N VAL A 547 -20.41 -10.36 -3.47
CA VAL A 547 -20.99 -10.31 -4.81
C VAL A 547 -22.30 -9.54 -4.74
N PHE A 548 -22.36 -8.41 -5.46
CA PHE A 548 -23.52 -7.53 -5.47
C PHE A 548 -24.48 -7.93 -6.58
N LYS A 549 -25.78 -8.04 -6.28
CA LYS A 549 -26.82 -8.42 -7.25
C LYS A 549 -28.02 -7.49 -7.17
N SER A 550 -28.49 -6.98 -8.30
CA SER A 550 -29.70 -6.17 -8.41
C SER A 550 -30.31 -6.23 -9.81
N ASP A 551 -31.63 -6.10 -9.88
CA ASP A 551 -32.33 -5.86 -11.15
C ASP A 551 -32.09 -4.44 -11.69
N THR A 552 -31.68 -3.50 -10.82
CA THR A 552 -31.36 -2.12 -11.20
C THR A 552 -29.88 -2.01 -11.59
N LYS A 553 -29.62 -2.05 -12.90
CA LYS A 553 -28.25 -1.99 -13.44
C LYS A 553 -27.63 -0.60 -13.29
N GLU A 554 -26.30 -0.57 -13.18
CA GLU A 554 -25.48 0.66 -13.13
C GLU A 554 -25.82 1.64 -11.98
N LYS A 555 -26.58 1.18 -10.98
CA LYS A 555 -26.84 1.93 -9.75
C LYS A 555 -26.17 1.24 -8.59
N SER A 556 -25.48 2.03 -7.77
CA SER A 556 -24.82 1.53 -6.57
C SER A 556 -25.87 1.09 -5.55
N LEU A 557 -25.67 -0.07 -4.94
CA LEU A 557 -26.54 -0.61 -3.90
C LEU A 557 -26.22 0.02 -2.54
N CYS A 558 -24.93 0.24 -2.27
CA CYS A 558 -24.43 0.80 -1.03
C CYS A 558 -23.00 1.32 -1.17
N ILE A 559 -22.58 2.10 -0.19
CA ILE A 559 -21.18 2.36 0.13
C ILE A 559 -20.75 1.42 1.26
N LEU A 560 -19.70 0.63 1.07
CA LEU A 560 -19.12 -0.21 2.13
C LEU A 560 -18.07 0.58 2.91
N GLU A 561 -18.16 0.56 4.23
CA GLU A 561 -17.25 1.30 5.12
C GLU A 561 -16.27 0.35 5.83
N ASP A 562 -16.76 -0.69 6.48
CA ASP A 562 -15.93 -1.67 7.19
C ASP A 562 -16.64 -3.04 7.37
N LEU A 563 -15.85 -4.05 7.77
CA LEU A 563 -16.30 -5.41 8.01
C LEU A 563 -15.66 -6.02 9.26
N VAL A 564 -16.40 -6.91 9.94
CA VAL A 564 -15.90 -7.69 11.08
C VAL A 564 -16.71 -8.97 11.27
N PHE A 565 -16.05 -10.09 11.59
CA PHE A 565 -16.73 -11.28 12.08
C PHE A 565 -16.90 -11.20 13.60
N CYS A 566 -18.07 -11.60 14.11
CA CYS A 566 -18.34 -11.63 15.53
C CYS A 566 -19.39 -12.69 15.88
N PHE A 567 -19.54 -12.98 17.17
CA PHE A 567 -20.57 -13.90 17.66
C PHE A 567 -21.81 -13.12 18.10
N ASP A 568 -23.00 -13.60 17.72
CA ASP A 568 -24.25 -13.11 18.31
C ASP A 568 -24.25 -13.38 19.81
N LYS A 569 -24.63 -12.38 20.61
CA LYS A 569 -24.52 -12.42 22.08
C LYS A 569 -25.73 -13.05 22.76
#